data_AF-A0A1C6Q3D9-F1
#
_entry.id   AF-A0A1C6Q3D9-F1
#
_cell.length_a   1.000
_cell.length_b   1.000
_cell.length_c   1.000
_cell.angle_alpha   90.00
_cell.angle_beta   90.00
_cell.angle_gamma   90.00
#
_symmetry.space_group_name_H-M   'P 1'
#
loop_
_entity.id
_entity.type
_entity.pdbx_description
1 polymer ?
#
loop_
_entity_poly.entity_id
_entity_poly.type
_entity_poly.pdbx_seq_one_letter_code
_entity_poly.pdbx_strand_id
1 'polypeptide(L)'
;MEPTFDTCDEHSARDPLARSVPFFDSARLPLRTWCEGSREDAVTGLVAFPDFHSNVPRALASALGAGNLVGLAIGDVDGLKDHVEKANATSADCYGHLAGNKVMARLGAVTRTWFHRQPFTAGCAATFGGDEVIVAAVVPDAPSFHRAVAELRDRLAAELPVLVSFALALVSPADLPQDREGSAWKHAFTDGLLSTVDRCLFTHKAARRARGGEGGIIAVTQPPPNPPGDRERDPHALLPLPGSDEVLHVLARPARVGTRDMLLLPCTGPAGLRGRRLRVTHPTGTARTVAAVALRGQAAIPYASVRDDVLGVPLAVQGVRDPSARSVPDDLAEALALALLDWTVLPAPEQAQALHLITEASSPGIRTARITAVVDALSAHTRSRP
;
A
#
# COMPACT_ATOMS: atom_id res chain seq x y z
N MET A 1 -2.46 -48.91 -51.43
CA MET A 1 -2.66 -48.34 -50.08
C MET A 1 -1.68 -47.19 -50.00
N GLU A 2 -2.11 -46.01 -50.47
CA GLU A 2 -1.29 -44.79 -50.52
C GLU A 2 -1.35 -44.08 -49.15
N PRO A 3 -0.25 -43.50 -48.66
CA PRO A 3 -0.30 -42.67 -47.47
C PRO A 3 -0.84 -41.28 -47.88
N THR A 4 -2.00 -40.93 -47.36
CA THR A 4 -2.51 -39.55 -47.40
C THR A 4 -1.58 -38.66 -46.57
N PHE A 5 -0.85 -37.79 -47.26
CA PHE A 5 -0.16 -36.66 -46.65
C PHE A 5 -1.20 -35.60 -46.31
N ASP A 6 -1.45 -35.46 -45.02
CA ASP A 6 -2.26 -34.39 -44.45
C ASP A 6 -1.51 -33.07 -44.67
N THR A 7 -2.07 -32.21 -45.52
CA THR A 7 -1.49 -30.90 -45.82
C THR A 7 -1.69 -30.01 -44.60
N CYS A 8 -0.61 -29.80 -43.84
CA CYS A 8 -0.52 -28.70 -42.88
C CYS A 8 -0.79 -27.39 -43.64
N ASP A 9 -1.88 -26.73 -43.27
CA ASP A 9 -2.20 -25.36 -43.67
C ASP A 9 -0.96 -24.47 -43.61
N GLU A 10 -0.68 -23.78 -44.71
CA GLU A 10 0.21 -22.62 -44.78
C GLU A 10 -0.42 -21.46 -43.99
N HIS A 11 -0.42 -21.57 -42.66
CA HIS A 11 -0.48 -20.39 -41.82
C HIS A 11 0.87 -19.68 -41.96
N SER A 12 0.86 -18.59 -42.74
CA SER A 12 1.89 -17.56 -42.82
C SER A 12 2.76 -17.55 -41.56
N ALA A 13 4.00 -18.03 -41.72
CA ALA A 13 5.01 -18.10 -40.67
C ALA A 13 5.38 -16.68 -40.21
N ARG A 14 4.52 -16.08 -39.39
CA ARG A 14 4.92 -15.05 -38.45
C ARG A 14 5.84 -15.75 -37.47
N ASP A 15 7.13 -15.53 -37.64
CA ASP A 15 8.18 -15.99 -36.74
C ASP A 15 7.76 -15.74 -35.27
N PRO A 16 7.45 -16.80 -34.49
CA PRO A 16 7.07 -16.66 -33.09
C PRO A 16 8.19 -16.05 -32.25
N LEU A 17 9.45 -16.13 -32.71
CA LEU A 17 10.62 -15.57 -32.05
C LEU A 17 10.75 -14.06 -32.28
N ALA A 18 10.14 -13.51 -33.33
CA ALA A 18 10.11 -12.06 -33.55
C ALA A 18 9.33 -11.30 -32.46
N ARG A 19 8.54 -12.01 -31.62
CA ARG A 19 7.82 -11.44 -30.47
C ARG A 19 8.44 -11.80 -29.11
N SER A 20 9.38 -12.74 -29.03
CA SER A 20 9.85 -13.26 -27.74
C SER A 20 11.01 -12.46 -27.13
N VAL A 21 11.70 -11.65 -27.93
CA VAL A 21 12.74 -10.74 -27.46
C VAL A 21 12.54 -9.38 -28.15
N PRO A 22 11.94 -8.37 -27.50
CA PRO A 22 11.74 -7.06 -28.12
C PRO A 22 13.11 -6.47 -28.49
N PHE A 23 13.26 -6.05 -29.75
CA PHE A 23 14.44 -5.30 -30.20
C PHE A 23 14.62 -4.06 -29.30
N PHE A 24 15.74 -4.00 -28.61
CA PHE A 24 15.99 -3.08 -27.49
C PHE A 24 16.32 -1.67 -27.98
N ASP A 25 15.70 -0.67 -27.34
CA ASP A 25 15.89 0.75 -27.63
C ASP A 25 16.16 1.47 -26.31
N SER A 26 17.44 1.74 -26.03
CA SER A 26 17.88 2.43 -24.81
C SER A 26 17.26 3.82 -24.62
N ALA A 27 16.75 4.45 -25.69
CA ALA A 27 15.97 5.69 -25.58
C ALA A 27 14.61 5.49 -24.89
N ARG A 28 14.20 4.24 -24.65
CA ARG A 28 12.92 3.88 -24.01
C ARG A 28 13.07 3.43 -22.55
N LEU A 29 14.24 3.60 -21.94
CA LEU A 29 14.43 3.32 -20.52
C LEU A 29 13.36 4.05 -19.68
N PRO A 30 12.82 3.40 -18.64
CA PRO A 30 11.76 3.97 -17.81
C PRO A 30 12.35 4.97 -16.81
N LEU A 31 12.82 6.11 -17.32
CA LEU A 31 13.46 7.16 -16.53
C LEU A 31 12.91 8.55 -16.86
N ARG A 32 13.02 9.47 -15.91
CA ARG A 32 12.70 10.89 -16.02
C ARG A 32 13.72 11.67 -15.22
N THR A 33 14.70 12.30 -15.88
CA THR A 33 15.82 13.06 -15.29
C THR A 33 16.77 12.30 -14.35
N TRP A 34 16.32 11.21 -13.73
CA TRP A 34 17.14 10.34 -12.89
C TRP A 34 17.78 9.26 -13.75
N CYS A 35 19.00 8.86 -13.42
CA CYS A 35 19.68 7.75 -14.10
C CYS A 35 19.85 7.98 -15.62
N GLU A 36 19.92 9.23 -16.08
CA GLU A 36 20.22 9.53 -17.48
C GLU A 36 21.58 8.96 -17.88
N GLY A 37 21.63 8.30 -19.04
CA GLY A 37 22.84 7.62 -19.53
C GLY A 37 23.13 6.27 -18.88
N SER A 38 22.25 5.77 -18.00
CA SER A 38 22.38 4.42 -17.43
C SER A 38 22.22 3.32 -18.49
N ARG A 39 22.85 2.18 -18.20
CA ARG A 39 22.69 0.94 -18.95
C ARG A 39 21.35 0.29 -18.65
N GLU A 40 20.91 -0.48 -19.64
CA GLU A 40 19.73 -1.34 -19.58
C GLU A 40 20.10 -2.72 -19.00
N ASP A 41 19.22 -3.27 -18.15
CA ASP A 41 19.27 -4.67 -17.77
C ASP A 41 18.81 -5.55 -18.94
N ALA A 42 19.66 -6.47 -19.38
CA ALA A 42 19.47 -7.21 -20.63
C ALA A 42 18.23 -8.13 -20.65
N VAL A 43 17.69 -8.51 -19.49
CA VAL A 43 16.53 -9.41 -19.40
C VAL A 43 15.24 -8.61 -19.33
N THR A 44 15.16 -7.65 -18.42
CA THR A 44 13.93 -6.90 -18.14
C THR A 44 13.77 -5.65 -19.02
N GLY A 45 14.88 -5.11 -19.52
CA GLY A 45 14.94 -3.81 -20.17
C GLY A 45 14.75 -2.60 -19.25
N LEU A 46 14.87 -2.78 -17.93
CA LEU A 46 14.82 -1.68 -16.95
C LEU A 46 16.22 -1.07 -16.77
N VAL A 47 16.34 -0.02 -15.95
CA VAL A 47 17.67 0.48 -15.55
C VAL A 47 18.44 -0.62 -14.80
N ALA A 48 19.68 -0.88 -15.20
CA ALA A 48 20.52 -1.88 -14.55
C ALA A 48 20.89 -1.45 -13.12
N PHE A 49 20.87 -2.41 -12.18
CA PHE A 49 21.10 -2.12 -10.75
C PHE A 49 22.38 -1.32 -10.45
N PRO A 50 23.56 -1.64 -11.02
CA PRO A 50 24.77 -0.89 -10.70
C PRO A 50 24.65 0.61 -11.01
N ASP A 51 23.93 0.96 -12.08
CA ASP A 51 23.77 2.35 -12.50
C ASP A 51 22.66 3.04 -11.69
N PHE A 52 21.60 2.30 -11.31
CA PHE A 52 20.64 2.76 -10.31
C PHE A 52 21.35 3.10 -9.00
N HIS A 53 22.12 2.16 -8.46
CA HIS A 53 22.82 2.30 -7.17
C HIS A 53 23.86 3.42 -7.17
N SER A 54 24.51 3.68 -8.31
CA SER A 54 25.47 4.78 -8.48
C SER A 54 24.81 6.17 -8.59
N ASN A 55 23.64 6.27 -9.24
CA ASN A 55 23.02 7.55 -9.57
C ASN A 55 21.93 7.99 -8.58
N VAL A 56 21.11 7.07 -8.10
CA VAL A 56 19.95 7.36 -7.24
C VAL A 56 20.30 8.08 -5.95
N PRO A 57 21.41 7.78 -5.23
CA PRO A 57 21.74 8.51 -4.00
C PRO A 57 21.86 10.02 -4.20
N ARG A 58 22.43 10.45 -5.33
CA ARG A 58 22.53 11.88 -5.67
C ARG A 58 21.17 12.46 -6.08
N ALA A 59 20.40 11.72 -6.88
CA ALA A 59 19.09 12.16 -7.35
C ALA A 59 18.08 12.30 -6.21
N LEU A 60 18.02 11.30 -5.31
CA LEU A 60 17.21 11.28 -4.11
C LEU A 60 17.56 12.46 -3.19
N ALA A 61 18.84 12.64 -2.88
CA ALA A 61 19.29 13.74 -2.03
C ALA A 61 18.94 15.11 -2.63
N SER A 62 19.08 15.28 -3.94
CA SER A 62 18.70 16.51 -4.65
C SER A 62 17.20 16.78 -4.57
N ALA A 63 16.37 15.78 -4.87
CA ALA A 63 14.91 15.91 -4.84
C ALA A 63 14.38 16.25 -3.44
N LEU A 64 14.86 15.55 -2.40
CA LEU A 64 14.51 15.83 -1.01
C LEU A 64 15.04 17.21 -0.56
N GLY A 65 16.25 17.59 -0.99
CA GLY A 65 16.81 18.92 -0.73
C GLY A 65 16.01 20.06 -1.36
N ALA A 66 15.35 19.80 -2.49
CA ALA A 66 14.42 20.71 -3.14
C ALA A 66 12.99 20.69 -2.55
N GLY A 67 12.79 20.01 -1.42
CA GLY A 67 11.50 19.98 -0.72
C GLY A 67 10.48 18.98 -1.27
N ASN A 68 10.88 18.11 -2.22
CA ASN A 68 9.96 17.15 -2.82
C ASN A 68 9.75 15.93 -1.93
N LEU A 69 8.58 15.30 -2.09
CA LEU A 69 8.32 13.95 -1.59
C LEU A 69 8.79 12.92 -2.61
N VAL A 70 9.45 11.86 -2.14
CA VAL A 70 9.93 10.76 -2.98
C VAL A 70 9.28 9.46 -2.53
N GLY A 71 8.68 8.74 -3.49
CA GLY A 71 8.25 7.37 -3.30
C GLY A 71 9.32 6.38 -3.74
N LEU A 72 9.52 5.34 -2.94
CA LEU A 72 10.35 4.19 -3.28
C LEU A 72 9.52 2.92 -3.08
N ALA A 73 9.49 2.05 -4.08
CA ALA A 73 8.86 0.74 -4.02
C ALA A 73 9.81 -0.34 -4.52
N ILE A 74 9.78 -1.52 -3.88
CA ILE A 74 10.45 -2.73 -4.33
C ILE A 74 9.36 -3.78 -4.54
N GLY A 75 9.33 -4.38 -5.72
CA GLY A 75 8.46 -5.49 -6.09
C GLY A 75 9.28 -6.77 -6.26
N ASP A 76 8.70 -7.90 -5.87
CA ASP A 76 9.30 -9.23 -5.97
C ASP A 76 8.24 -10.21 -6.49
N VAL A 77 8.64 -11.05 -7.44
CA VAL A 77 7.81 -12.12 -8.01
C VAL A 77 7.57 -13.25 -7.01
N ASP A 78 6.30 -13.43 -6.62
CA ASP A 78 5.90 -14.46 -5.67
C ASP A 78 6.04 -15.87 -6.25
N GLY A 79 6.95 -16.66 -5.67
CA GLY A 79 7.08 -18.08 -5.98
C GLY A 79 7.69 -18.34 -7.36
N LEU A 80 8.55 -17.45 -7.87
CA LEU A 80 9.20 -17.66 -9.17
C LEU A 80 9.96 -18.99 -9.22
N LYS A 81 10.69 -19.33 -8.14
CA LYS A 81 11.39 -20.61 -8.00
C LYS A 81 10.43 -21.79 -8.19
N ASP A 82 9.33 -21.80 -7.46
CA ASP A 82 8.32 -22.86 -7.54
C ASP A 82 7.68 -22.94 -8.93
N HIS A 83 7.57 -21.81 -9.64
CA HIS A 83 7.09 -21.76 -11.01
C HIS A 83 8.07 -22.42 -12.00
N VAL A 84 9.36 -22.09 -11.93
CA VAL A 84 10.37 -22.58 -12.88
C VAL A 84 10.87 -24.00 -12.57
N GLU A 85 10.72 -24.47 -11.34
CA GLU A 85 11.13 -25.80 -10.88
C GLU A 85 10.02 -26.85 -11.00
N LYS A 86 8.91 -26.59 -11.72
CA LYS A 86 7.86 -27.59 -11.98
C LYS A 86 8.39 -28.72 -12.87
N ALA A 87 9.12 -29.66 -12.28
CA ALA A 87 9.90 -30.71 -12.93
C ALA A 87 9.09 -31.67 -13.82
N ASN A 88 7.76 -31.72 -13.61
CA ASN A 88 6.84 -32.55 -14.40
C ASN A 88 6.04 -31.73 -15.43
N ALA A 89 6.31 -30.44 -15.60
CA ALA A 89 5.64 -29.64 -16.62
C ALA A 89 6.13 -30.06 -18.00
N THR A 90 5.21 -30.55 -18.84
CA THR A 90 5.48 -30.89 -20.25
C THR A 90 5.60 -29.64 -21.13
N SER A 91 5.22 -28.46 -20.61
CA SER A 91 5.34 -27.19 -21.30
C SER A 91 6.71 -26.54 -21.06
N ALA A 92 7.42 -26.23 -22.16
CA ALA A 92 8.67 -25.47 -22.15
C ALA A 92 8.51 -24.03 -21.63
N ASP A 93 7.28 -23.54 -21.45
CA ASP A 93 6.98 -22.22 -20.89
C ASP A 93 6.95 -22.22 -19.36
N CYS A 94 6.99 -23.39 -18.72
CA CYS A 94 6.81 -23.55 -17.27
C CYS A 94 7.96 -24.30 -16.59
N TYR A 95 9.11 -24.45 -17.26
CA TYR A 95 10.24 -25.20 -16.72
C TYR A 95 11.60 -24.59 -17.12
N GLY A 96 12.49 -24.47 -16.15
CA GLY A 96 13.87 -24.04 -16.33
C GLY A 96 14.07 -22.53 -16.43
N HIS A 97 15.34 -22.11 -16.55
CA HIS A 97 15.73 -20.69 -16.53
C HIS A 97 15.13 -19.85 -17.68
N LEU A 98 14.82 -20.46 -18.82
CA LEU A 98 14.18 -19.75 -19.92
C LEU A 98 12.74 -19.30 -19.57
N ALA A 99 11.99 -20.12 -18.82
CA ALA A 99 10.69 -19.72 -18.30
C ALA A 99 10.82 -18.53 -17.34
N GLY A 100 11.82 -18.57 -16.46
CA GLY A 100 12.15 -17.44 -15.58
C GLY A 100 12.48 -16.16 -16.36
N ASN A 101 13.33 -16.24 -17.38
CA ASN A 101 13.68 -15.10 -18.22
C ASN A 101 12.47 -14.52 -18.96
N LYS A 102 11.53 -15.37 -19.43
CA LYS A 102 10.27 -14.92 -20.04
C LYS A 102 9.41 -14.13 -19.06
N VAL A 103 9.27 -14.61 -17.82
CA VAL A 103 8.55 -13.91 -16.76
C VAL A 103 9.20 -12.54 -16.49
N MET A 104 10.52 -12.51 -16.34
CA MET A 104 11.25 -11.26 -16.05
C MET A 104 11.23 -10.27 -17.23
N ALA A 105 11.34 -10.75 -18.47
CA ALA A 105 11.19 -9.90 -19.65
C ALA A 105 9.78 -9.30 -19.74
N ARG A 106 8.73 -10.08 -19.42
CA ARG A 106 7.35 -9.56 -19.39
C ARG A 106 7.15 -8.57 -18.25
N LEU A 107 7.68 -8.86 -17.05
CA LEU A 107 7.65 -7.96 -15.89
C LEU A 107 8.26 -6.61 -16.25
N GLY A 108 9.44 -6.62 -16.87
CA GLY A 108 10.12 -5.40 -17.29
C GLY A 108 9.32 -4.64 -18.36
N ALA A 109 8.78 -5.32 -19.37
CA ALA A 109 7.94 -4.70 -20.40
C ALA A 109 6.68 -4.02 -19.84
N VAL A 110 5.97 -4.69 -18.92
CA VAL A 110 4.79 -4.14 -18.23
C VAL A 110 5.18 -2.93 -17.38
N THR A 111 6.27 -3.05 -16.62
CA THR A 111 6.78 -1.97 -15.75
C THR A 111 7.18 -0.74 -16.56
N ARG A 112 7.90 -0.89 -17.67
CA ARG A 112 8.26 0.25 -18.54
C ARG A 112 7.03 0.96 -19.09
N THR A 113 6.09 0.18 -19.63
CA THR A 113 4.87 0.73 -20.22
C THR A 113 4.03 1.46 -19.17
N TRP A 114 3.94 0.91 -17.97
CA TRP A 114 3.30 1.56 -16.83
C TRP A 114 4.02 2.86 -16.45
N PHE A 115 5.34 2.83 -16.26
CA PHE A 115 6.13 3.98 -15.81
C PHE A 115 6.01 5.18 -16.76
N HIS A 116 6.06 4.94 -18.07
CA HIS A 116 5.92 6.00 -19.08
C HIS A 116 4.56 6.70 -19.03
N ARG A 117 3.50 6.04 -18.54
CA ARG A 117 2.17 6.63 -18.35
C ARG A 117 2.01 7.38 -17.04
N GLN A 118 2.92 7.22 -16.09
CA GLN A 118 2.81 7.88 -14.80
C GLN A 118 3.17 9.37 -14.91
N PRO A 119 2.50 10.26 -14.16
CA PRO A 119 2.72 11.70 -14.19
C PRO A 119 3.94 12.13 -13.36
N PHE A 120 4.92 11.25 -13.14
CA PHE A 120 6.11 11.58 -12.37
C PHE A 120 6.90 12.69 -13.07
N THR A 121 7.40 13.64 -12.30
CA THR A 121 8.25 14.73 -12.82
C THR A 121 9.71 14.29 -12.88
N ALA A 122 10.11 13.41 -11.97
CA ALA A 122 11.43 12.79 -11.95
C ALA A 122 11.34 11.38 -11.35
N GLY A 123 12.21 10.46 -11.78
CA GLY A 123 12.22 9.09 -11.26
C GLY A 123 12.83 8.08 -12.22
N CYS A 124 12.89 6.83 -11.81
CA CYS A 124 13.21 5.69 -12.67
C CYS A 124 12.59 4.40 -12.17
N ALA A 125 12.49 3.40 -13.06
CA ALA A 125 12.31 2.00 -12.71
C ALA A 125 13.56 1.19 -13.08
N ALA A 126 13.98 0.31 -12.17
CA ALA A 126 15.22 -0.46 -12.28
C ALA A 126 14.99 -1.92 -11.92
N THR A 127 15.87 -2.79 -12.38
CA THR A 127 15.99 -4.15 -11.83
C THR A 127 16.81 -4.06 -10.55
N PHE A 128 16.38 -4.71 -9.47
CA PHE A 128 17.22 -4.81 -8.26
C PHE A 128 18.25 -5.94 -8.43
N GLY A 129 17.76 -7.10 -8.86
CA GLY A 129 18.49 -8.33 -9.07
C GLY A 129 17.51 -9.50 -9.06
N GLY A 130 17.86 -10.62 -9.69
CA GLY A 130 17.01 -11.82 -9.67
C GLY A 130 15.60 -11.56 -10.21
N ASP A 131 14.62 -11.62 -9.31
CA ASP A 131 13.18 -11.52 -9.57
C ASP A 131 12.53 -10.22 -9.05
N GLU A 132 13.34 -9.18 -8.88
CA GLU A 132 12.95 -7.95 -8.21
C GLU A 132 13.02 -6.70 -9.10
N VAL A 133 12.09 -5.77 -8.85
CA VAL A 133 11.99 -4.47 -9.51
C VAL A 133 11.95 -3.34 -8.49
N ILE A 134 12.62 -2.23 -8.79
CA ILE A 134 12.59 -1.01 -7.98
C ILE A 134 11.93 0.10 -8.76
N VAL A 135 11.07 0.88 -8.10
CA VAL A 135 10.56 2.15 -8.63
C VAL A 135 10.90 3.24 -7.62
N ALA A 136 11.54 4.31 -8.09
CA ALA A 136 11.81 5.50 -7.29
C ALA A 136 11.38 6.75 -8.07
N ALA A 137 10.56 7.61 -7.48
CA ALA A 137 10.02 8.78 -8.19
C ALA A 137 9.67 9.94 -7.25
N VAL A 138 9.73 11.16 -7.77
CA VAL A 138 9.11 12.33 -7.15
C VAL A 138 7.59 12.24 -7.32
N VAL A 139 6.88 12.42 -6.22
CA VAL A 139 5.44 12.20 -6.13
C VAL A 139 4.76 13.35 -5.40
N PRO A 140 3.48 13.65 -5.71
CA PRO A 140 2.80 14.76 -5.05
C PRO A 140 2.38 14.41 -3.61
N ASP A 141 2.03 13.15 -3.33
CA ASP A 141 1.59 12.68 -2.02
C ASP A 141 1.70 11.15 -1.88
N ALA A 142 1.60 10.63 -0.65
CA ALA A 142 1.62 9.20 -0.40
C ALA A 142 0.50 8.41 -1.09
N PRO A 143 -0.79 8.85 -1.08
CA PRO A 143 -1.89 8.11 -1.71
C PRO A 143 -1.75 7.94 -3.23
N SER A 144 -1.25 8.95 -3.94
CA SER A 144 -1.02 8.87 -5.38
C SER A 144 0.05 7.83 -5.73
N PHE A 145 1.17 7.80 -4.99
CA PHE A 145 2.20 6.78 -5.21
C PHE A 145 1.71 5.38 -4.88
N HIS A 146 1.01 5.20 -3.76
CA HIS A 146 0.43 3.90 -3.40
C HIS A 146 -0.54 3.39 -4.49
N ARG A 147 -1.42 4.26 -5.00
CA ARG A 147 -2.33 3.90 -6.11
C ARG A 147 -1.58 3.55 -7.39
N ALA A 148 -0.51 4.28 -7.73
CA ALA A 148 0.30 3.99 -8.90
C ALA A 148 0.96 2.60 -8.78
N VAL A 149 1.51 2.25 -7.61
CA VAL A 149 2.09 0.92 -7.35
C VAL A 149 1.01 -0.17 -7.34
N ALA A 150 -0.19 0.12 -6.83
CA ALA A 150 -1.34 -0.79 -6.93
C ALA A 150 -1.74 -1.09 -8.38
N GLU A 151 -1.77 -0.06 -9.22
CA GLU A 151 -2.00 -0.22 -10.66
C GLU A 151 -0.90 -1.09 -11.30
N LEU A 152 0.37 -0.89 -10.96
CA LEU A 152 1.47 -1.73 -11.46
C LEU A 152 1.29 -3.19 -11.05
N ARG A 153 1.01 -3.44 -9.76
CA ARG A 153 0.75 -4.78 -9.23
C ARG A 153 -0.39 -5.46 -9.99
N ASP A 154 -1.51 -4.78 -10.16
CA ASP A 154 -2.71 -5.36 -10.79
C ASP A 154 -2.46 -5.68 -12.26
N ARG A 155 -1.70 -4.82 -12.97
CA ARG A 155 -1.25 -5.09 -14.34
C ARG A 155 -0.32 -6.30 -14.42
N LEU A 156 0.64 -6.40 -13.50
CA LEU A 156 1.55 -7.55 -13.45
C LEU A 156 0.78 -8.85 -13.16
N ALA A 157 -0.19 -8.82 -12.24
CA ALA A 157 -1.04 -9.97 -11.95
C ALA A 157 -1.88 -10.43 -13.15
N ALA A 158 -2.27 -9.51 -14.04
CA ALA A 158 -3.00 -9.84 -15.27
C ALA A 158 -2.09 -10.40 -16.39
N GLU A 159 -0.78 -10.14 -16.32
CA GLU A 159 0.17 -10.35 -17.42
C GLU A 159 1.19 -11.47 -17.13
N LEU A 160 1.36 -11.85 -15.87
CA LEU A 160 2.32 -12.84 -15.43
C LEU A 160 1.62 -14.11 -14.93
N PRO A 161 2.25 -15.29 -15.06
CA PRO A 161 1.72 -16.55 -14.53
C PRO A 161 1.87 -16.67 -12.99
N VAL A 162 2.37 -15.62 -12.35
CA VAL A 162 2.72 -15.51 -10.93
C VAL A 162 2.41 -14.10 -10.46
N LEU A 163 2.09 -13.95 -9.18
CA LEU A 163 1.80 -12.63 -8.59
C LEU A 163 3.10 -11.89 -8.26
N VAL A 164 2.99 -10.58 -8.06
CA VAL A 164 4.11 -9.73 -7.63
C VAL A 164 3.70 -8.99 -6.38
N SER A 165 4.43 -9.17 -5.28
CA SER A 165 4.22 -8.43 -4.04
C SER A 165 5.13 -7.21 -4.01
N PHE A 166 4.64 -6.09 -3.49
CA PHE A 166 5.41 -4.86 -3.33
C PHE A 166 5.54 -4.47 -1.86
N ALA A 167 6.66 -3.83 -1.53
CA ALA A 167 6.74 -2.95 -0.39
C ALA A 167 7.08 -1.54 -0.86
N LEU A 168 6.64 -0.52 -0.12
CA LEU A 168 6.95 0.86 -0.41
C LEU A 168 7.18 1.71 0.85
N ALA A 169 7.93 2.78 0.67
CA ALA A 169 8.12 3.86 1.63
C ALA A 169 8.01 5.22 0.93
N LEU A 170 7.54 6.21 1.68
CA LEU A 170 7.54 7.61 1.27
C LEU A 170 8.57 8.35 2.11
N VAL A 171 9.40 9.13 1.44
CA VAL A 171 10.53 9.85 2.03
C VAL A 171 10.34 11.34 1.81
N SER A 172 10.32 12.08 2.90
CA SER A 172 10.19 13.54 2.93
C SER A 172 11.53 14.21 3.25
N PRO A 173 11.66 15.53 3.07
CA PRO A 173 12.85 16.26 3.51
C PRO A 173 13.15 16.09 5.01
N ALA A 174 12.12 15.84 5.83
CA ALA A 174 12.27 15.61 7.27
C ALA A 174 12.96 14.27 7.62
N ASP A 175 13.03 13.35 6.66
CA ASP A 175 13.68 12.05 6.79
C ASP A 175 15.18 12.08 6.51
N LEU A 176 15.71 13.17 5.95
CA LEU A 176 17.14 13.30 5.70
C LEU A 176 17.94 13.21 7.02
N PRO A 177 19.11 12.55 7.00
CA PRO A 177 19.96 12.44 8.19
C PRO A 177 20.38 13.82 8.70
N GLN A 178 20.59 13.93 10.01
CA GLN A 178 21.04 15.17 10.63
C GLN A 178 22.51 15.44 10.30
N ASP A 179 23.35 14.43 10.47
CA ASP A 179 24.74 14.45 10.06
C ASP A 179 24.84 14.21 8.55
N ARG A 180 25.29 15.24 7.83
CA ARG A 180 25.46 15.24 6.38
C ARG A 180 26.87 15.66 5.99
N GLU A 181 27.84 15.47 6.88
CA GLU A 181 29.24 15.75 6.56
C GLU A 181 29.74 14.80 5.47
N GLY A 182 30.40 15.36 4.45
CA GLY A 182 30.90 14.61 3.29
C GLY A 182 29.82 14.15 2.30
N SER A 183 30.20 13.30 1.35
CA SER A 183 29.33 12.78 0.29
C SER A 183 28.78 11.37 0.57
N ALA A 184 29.37 10.64 1.51
CA ALA A 184 29.07 9.25 1.80
C ALA A 184 27.67 9.04 2.40
N TRP A 185 27.13 10.03 3.12
CA TRP A 185 25.81 9.93 3.75
C TRP A 185 24.70 9.64 2.74
N LYS A 186 24.84 10.10 1.49
CA LYS A 186 23.83 9.88 0.43
C LYS A 186 23.67 8.39 0.16
N HIS A 187 24.78 7.69 -0.04
CA HIS A 187 24.78 6.24 -0.25
C HIS A 187 24.28 5.51 0.99
N ALA A 188 24.82 5.82 2.17
CA ALA A 188 24.40 5.17 3.41
C ALA A 188 22.90 5.33 3.69
N PHE A 189 22.34 6.52 3.43
CA PHE A 189 20.91 6.78 3.55
C PHE A 189 20.09 5.99 2.53
N THR A 190 20.49 5.99 1.25
CA THR A 190 19.81 5.22 0.20
C THR A 190 19.85 3.72 0.48
N ASP A 191 20.98 3.17 0.93
CA ASP A 191 21.14 1.75 1.27
C ASP A 191 20.27 1.38 2.46
N GLY A 192 20.25 2.20 3.51
CA GLY A 192 19.38 2.01 4.67
C GLY A 192 17.90 2.04 4.29
N LEU A 193 17.52 2.92 3.35
CA LEU A 193 16.16 3.01 2.83
C LEU A 193 15.78 1.76 2.01
N LEU A 194 16.61 1.36 1.05
CA LEU A 194 16.41 0.15 0.24
C LEU A 194 16.26 -1.08 1.15
N SER A 195 17.18 -1.27 2.10
CA SER A 195 17.14 -2.37 3.07
C SER A 195 15.86 -2.34 3.94
N THR A 196 15.32 -1.16 4.24
CA THR A 196 14.09 -1.03 5.02
C THR A 196 12.85 -1.42 4.23
N VAL A 197 12.76 -0.98 2.97
CA VAL A 197 11.66 -1.39 2.08
C VAL A 197 11.73 -2.89 1.78
N ASP A 198 12.92 -3.38 1.48
CA ASP A 198 13.16 -4.79 1.16
C ASP A 198 12.79 -5.72 2.33
N ARG A 199 13.30 -5.41 3.53
CA ARG A 199 12.94 -6.13 4.75
C ARG A 199 11.45 -6.09 5.04
N CYS A 200 10.75 -4.99 4.75
CA CYS A 200 9.30 -4.91 4.87
C CYS A 200 8.63 -5.96 3.97
N LEU A 201 9.04 -6.02 2.69
CA LEU A 201 8.54 -6.99 1.72
C LEU A 201 8.74 -8.43 2.20
N PHE A 202 9.98 -8.80 2.52
CA PHE A 202 10.29 -10.17 2.96
C PHE A 202 9.60 -10.56 4.28
N THR A 203 9.47 -9.61 5.20
CA THR A 203 8.77 -9.82 6.48
C THR A 203 7.30 -10.17 6.25
N HIS A 204 6.62 -9.46 5.34
CA HIS A 204 5.24 -9.78 5.00
C HIS A 204 5.11 -11.06 4.16
N LYS A 205 6.01 -11.30 3.19
CA LYS A 205 6.04 -12.57 2.43
C LYS A 205 6.24 -13.78 3.34
N ALA A 206 7.11 -13.68 4.35
CA ALA A 206 7.30 -14.73 5.35
C ALA A 206 6.04 -14.96 6.19
N ALA A 207 5.43 -13.89 6.73
CA ALA A 207 4.20 -13.98 7.51
C ALA A 207 3.01 -14.53 6.69
N ARG A 208 2.97 -14.25 5.38
CA ARG A 208 2.00 -14.83 4.44
C ARG A 208 2.24 -16.32 4.23
N ARG A 209 3.47 -16.72 3.89
CA ARG A 209 3.83 -18.13 3.63
C ARG A 209 3.52 -19.03 4.82
N ALA A 210 3.80 -18.56 6.04
CA ALA A 210 3.45 -19.29 7.27
C ALA A 210 1.94 -19.56 7.44
N ARG A 211 1.09 -18.84 6.72
CA ARG A 211 -0.37 -18.95 6.77
C ARG A 211 -1.01 -19.49 5.49
N GLY A 212 -0.20 -19.79 4.46
CA GLY A 212 -0.71 -20.20 3.15
C GLY A 212 -1.53 -19.11 2.43
N GLY A 213 -1.28 -17.83 2.71
CA GLY A 213 -2.00 -16.73 2.05
C GLY A 213 -1.55 -16.51 0.58
N GLU A 214 -2.41 -15.91 -0.22
CA GLU A 214 -2.11 -15.52 -1.62
C GLU A 214 -1.13 -14.35 -1.70
N GLY A 215 -0.35 -14.32 -2.79
CA GLY A 215 0.61 -13.26 -3.10
C GLY A 215 -0.05 -11.94 -3.52
N GLY A 216 0.73 -11.03 -4.11
CA GLY A 216 0.19 -9.77 -4.63
C GLY A 216 -0.21 -8.75 -3.55
N ILE A 217 0.54 -8.67 -2.45
CA ILE A 217 0.28 -7.65 -1.42
C ILE A 217 1.02 -6.34 -1.73
N ILE A 218 0.59 -5.25 -1.10
CA ILE A 218 1.37 -4.01 -1.03
C ILE A 218 1.56 -3.67 0.44
N ALA A 219 2.80 -3.79 0.90
CA ALA A 219 3.21 -3.47 2.25
C ALA A 219 3.81 -2.07 2.34
N VAL A 220 3.46 -1.34 3.39
CA VAL A 220 3.91 0.04 3.57
C VAL A 220 4.80 0.11 4.81
N THR A 221 5.94 0.77 4.69
CA THR A 221 6.85 1.02 5.81
C THR A 221 7.22 2.51 5.87
N GLN A 222 7.92 2.89 6.93
CA GLN A 222 8.52 4.21 7.07
C GLN A 222 10.02 4.15 6.72
N PRO A 223 10.61 5.28 6.30
CA PRO A 223 12.05 5.40 6.19
C PRO A 223 12.75 5.07 7.52
N PRO A 224 14.05 4.69 7.48
CA PRO A 224 14.83 4.47 8.69
C PRO A 224 14.66 5.63 9.67
N PRO A 225 14.46 5.36 10.97
CA PRO A 225 14.32 6.44 11.94
C PRO A 225 15.63 7.23 11.97
N ASN A 226 15.53 8.55 11.82
CA ASN A 226 16.58 9.44 12.28
C ASN A 226 16.76 9.26 13.80
N PRO A 227 17.98 9.40 14.34
CA PRO A 227 18.23 9.37 15.77
C PRO A 227 17.28 10.34 16.51
N PRO A 228 16.96 10.05 17.79
CA PRO A 228 15.78 10.57 18.46
C PRO A 228 15.68 12.09 18.37
N GLY A 229 14.81 12.53 17.47
CA GLY A 229 14.31 13.89 17.40
C GLY A 229 12.79 13.82 17.45
N ASP A 230 12.20 14.63 18.31
CA ASP A 230 10.75 14.78 18.49
C ASP A 230 10.08 15.49 17.29
N ARG A 231 10.50 15.20 16.06
CA ARG A 231 9.99 15.87 14.89
C ARG A 231 8.61 15.31 14.53
N GLU A 232 7.69 16.24 14.31
CA GLU A 232 6.42 15.96 13.65
C GLU A 232 6.70 15.40 12.25
N ARG A 233 5.97 14.37 11.88
CA ARG A 233 6.08 13.75 10.56
C ARG A 233 5.34 14.59 9.54
N ASP A 234 5.88 14.66 8.33
CA ASP A 234 5.17 15.25 7.20
C ASP A 234 3.90 14.43 6.93
N PRO A 235 2.69 15.01 7.11
CA PRO A 235 1.45 14.30 6.87
C PRO A 235 1.28 13.89 5.40
N HIS A 236 1.94 14.55 4.45
CA HIS A 236 1.91 14.18 3.03
C HIS A 236 2.70 12.89 2.74
N ALA A 237 3.62 12.51 3.63
CA ALA A 237 4.40 11.27 3.54
C ALA A 237 3.70 10.07 4.19
N LEU A 238 2.51 10.26 4.79
CA LEU A 238 1.76 9.21 5.46
C LEU A 238 0.49 8.85 4.66
N LEU A 239 0.14 7.57 4.64
CA LEU A 239 -1.11 7.14 4.03
C LEU A 239 -2.31 7.45 4.91
N PRO A 240 -3.51 7.68 4.37
CA PRO A 240 -4.71 7.69 5.17
C PRO A 240 -4.91 6.31 5.84
N LEU A 241 -5.60 6.31 6.98
CA LEU A 241 -6.06 5.06 7.58
C LEU A 241 -7.08 4.37 6.65
N PRO A 242 -7.00 3.05 6.47
CA PRO A 242 -7.81 2.32 5.49
C PRO A 242 -9.30 2.39 5.80
N GLY A 243 -10.12 2.31 4.75
CA GLY A 243 -11.57 2.13 4.82
C GLY A 243 -11.97 0.77 5.43
N SER A 244 -13.27 0.50 5.55
CA SER A 244 -13.75 -0.81 6.04
C SER A 244 -13.68 -1.93 5.01
N ASP A 245 -13.63 -1.55 3.74
CA ASP A 245 -13.51 -2.37 2.54
C ASP A 245 -12.05 -2.56 2.09
N GLU A 246 -11.10 -1.86 2.73
CA GLU A 246 -9.69 -1.87 2.37
C GLU A 246 -8.85 -2.54 3.46
N VAL A 247 -7.90 -3.38 3.04
CA VAL A 247 -6.86 -3.92 3.91
C VAL A 247 -5.52 -3.30 3.53
N LEU A 248 -4.92 -2.59 4.46
CA LEU A 248 -3.59 -2.03 4.32
C LEU A 248 -2.57 -2.92 5.06
N HIS A 249 -1.57 -3.41 4.34
CA HIS A 249 -0.44 -4.12 4.94
C HIS A 249 0.62 -3.10 5.36
N VAL A 250 1.03 -3.13 6.62
CA VAL A 250 2.00 -2.17 7.16
C VAL A 250 3.08 -2.87 7.96
N LEU A 251 4.29 -2.33 7.95
CA LEU A 251 5.31 -2.64 8.94
C LEU A 251 5.26 -1.56 10.02
N ALA A 252 4.59 -1.85 11.13
CA ALA A 252 4.40 -0.91 12.22
C ALA A 252 5.63 -0.85 13.11
N ARG A 253 6.06 0.36 13.50
CA ARG A 253 7.27 0.56 14.29
C ARG A 253 6.96 0.63 15.78
N PRO A 254 7.63 -0.16 16.64
CA PRO A 254 7.51 0.00 18.08
C PRO A 254 7.98 1.38 18.55
N ALA A 255 7.25 1.98 19.49
CA ALA A 255 7.62 3.24 20.12
C ALA A 255 7.10 3.30 21.56
N ARG A 256 7.85 3.98 22.43
CA ARG A 256 7.45 4.28 23.80
C ARG A 256 7.04 5.74 23.93
N VAL A 257 5.84 5.99 24.41
CA VAL A 257 5.25 7.33 24.60
C VAL A 257 4.91 7.50 26.07
N GLY A 258 5.76 8.22 26.80
CA GLY A 258 5.68 8.25 28.26
C GLY A 258 5.86 6.83 28.82
N THR A 259 4.85 6.33 29.53
CA THR A 259 4.83 4.97 30.09
C THR A 259 4.13 3.93 29.20
N ARG A 260 3.66 4.34 28.01
CA ARG A 260 2.86 3.47 27.13
C ARG A 260 3.67 2.97 25.96
N ASP A 261 3.55 1.68 25.72
CA ASP A 261 4.09 0.98 24.56
C ASP A 261 3.08 1.03 23.41
N MET A 262 3.52 1.52 22.26
CA MET A 262 2.69 1.79 21.09
C MET A 262 3.33 1.21 19.84
N LEU A 263 2.51 0.91 18.83
CA LEU A 263 2.95 0.69 17.45
C LEU A 263 2.55 1.90 16.61
N LEU A 264 3.52 2.53 15.98
CA LEU A 264 3.33 3.61 15.04
C LEU A 264 3.07 3.02 13.64
N LEU A 265 1.94 3.37 13.07
CA LEU A 265 1.54 2.95 11.72
C LEU A 265 2.07 3.96 10.71
N PRO A 266 2.46 3.57 9.48
CA PRO A 266 2.85 4.48 8.40
C PRO A 266 1.62 5.21 7.80
N CYS A 267 0.72 5.66 8.68
CA CYS A 267 -0.53 6.31 8.33
C CYS A 267 -0.74 7.60 9.13
N THR A 268 -1.50 8.52 8.57
CA THR A 268 -1.94 9.74 9.22
C THR A 268 -2.86 9.41 10.40
N GLY A 269 -2.67 10.11 11.50
CA GLY A 269 -3.50 9.97 12.70
C GLY A 269 -4.96 10.35 12.42
N PRO A 270 -5.92 9.72 13.10
CA PRO A 270 -7.33 10.10 12.96
C PRO A 270 -7.58 11.51 13.52
N ALA A 271 -8.54 12.21 12.94
CA ALA A 271 -8.98 13.51 13.46
C ALA A 271 -9.73 13.35 14.79
N GLY A 272 -9.49 14.29 15.72
CA GLY A 272 -10.19 14.36 17.01
C GLY A 272 -9.66 13.43 18.10
N LEU A 273 -10.22 13.54 19.30
CA LEU A 273 -9.71 12.89 20.52
C LEU A 273 -10.16 11.43 20.70
N ARG A 274 -11.20 10.99 19.99
CA ARG A 274 -11.81 9.67 20.18
C ARG A 274 -11.07 8.53 19.47
N GLY A 275 -10.14 8.87 18.57
CA GLY A 275 -9.45 7.89 17.74
C GLY A 275 -10.34 7.26 16.68
N ARG A 276 -9.81 6.25 15.97
CA ARG A 276 -10.52 5.47 14.94
C ARG A 276 -10.37 3.99 15.22
N ARG A 277 -11.45 3.22 15.12
CA ARG A 277 -11.41 1.76 15.34
C ARG A 277 -10.84 1.06 14.12
N LEU A 278 -9.83 0.22 14.35
CA LEU A 278 -9.17 -0.58 13.33
C LEU A 278 -9.21 -2.05 13.74
N ARG A 279 -9.50 -2.93 12.79
CA ARG A 279 -9.23 -4.35 12.90
C ARG A 279 -7.77 -4.58 12.50
N VAL A 280 -6.98 -5.08 13.44
CA VAL A 280 -5.55 -5.32 13.27
C VAL A 280 -5.30 -6.81 13.35
N THR A 281 -4.78 -7.37 12.27
CA THR A 281 -4.38 -8.78 12.17
C THR A 281 -2.87 -8.89 12.29
N HIS A 282 -2.42 -9.65 13.29
CA HIS A 282 -1.03 -9.90 13.60
C HIS A 282 -0.41 -10.98 12.70
N PRO A 283 0.92 -11.16 12.72
CA PRO A 283 1.60 -12.18 11.90
C PRO A 283 1.13 -13.59 12.24
N THR A 284 0.77 -13.82 13.51
CA THR A 284 0.20 -15.07 14.03
C THR A 284 -1.20 -15.39 13.49
N GLY A 285 -1.83 -14.47 12.76
CA GLY A 285 -3.23 -14.60 12.31
C GLY A 285 -4.26 -14.12 13.31
N THR A 286 -3.87 -13.77 14.54
CA THR A 286 -4.81 -13.23 15.52
C THR A 286 -5.26 -11.82 15.12
N ALA A 287 -6.57 -11.62 15.04
CA ALA A 287 -7.17 -10.33 14.75
C ALA A 287 -7.77 -9.71 16.01
N ARG A 288 -7.53 -8.42 16.21
CA ARG A 288 -8.12 -7.66 17.33
C ARG A 288 -8.61 -6.30 16.86
N THR A 289 -9.71 -5.83 17.42
CA THR A 289 -10.15 -4.44 17.22
C THR A 289 -9.46 -3.55 18.24
N VAL A 290 -8.79 -2.50 17.76
CA VAL A 290 -8.11 -1.50 18.60
C VAL A 290 -8.50 -0.10 18.17
N ALA A 291 -8.44 0.86 19.10
CA ALA A 291 -8.54 2.28 18.78
C ALA A 291 -7.16 2.80 18.38
N ALA A 292 -7.02 3.27 17.14
CA ALA A 292 -5.90 4.09 16.72
C ALA A 292 -6.11 5.52 17.21
N VAL A 293 -5.05 6.14 17.72
CA VAL A 293 -5.03 7.53 18.17
C VAL A 293 -4.01 8.31 17.35
N ALA A 294 -4.17 9.64 17.31
CA ALA A 294 -3.17 10.51 16.69
C ALA A 294 -2.05 10.81 17.68
N LEU A 295 -0.81 10.54 17.27
CA LEU A 295 0.40 10.91 17.98
C LEU A 295 1.26 11.74 17.01
N ARG A 296 1.32 13.06 17.21
CA ARG A 296 2.10 13.99 16.37
C ARG A 296 1.77 13.81 14.87
N GLY A 297 0.48 13.83 14.55
CA GLY A 297 -0.01 13.64 13.18
C GLY A 297 0.04 12.19 12.65
N GLN A 298 0.66 11.24 13.36
CA GLN A 298 0.79 9.84 12.95
C GLN A 298 -0.19 8.94 13.71
N ALA A 299 -0.72 7.90 13.05
CA ALA A 299 -1.57 6.90 13.70
C ALA A 299 -0.74 5.98 14.59
N ALA A 300 -1.19 5.79 15.83
CA ALA A 300 -0.58 4.90 16.80
C ALA A 300 -1.63 3.97 17.42
N ILE A 301 -1.28 2.70 17.63
CA ILE A 301 -2.14 1.72 18.32
C ILE A 301 -1.44 1.15 19.57
N PRO A 302 -2.18 0.78 20.63
CA PRO A 302 -1.58 0.19 21.83
C PRO A 302 -0.85 -1.13 21.54
N TYR A 303 0.28 -1.34 22.21
CA TYR A 303 1.08 -2.56 22.12
C TYR A 303 1.34 -3.16 23.49
N ALA A 304 1.31 -4.50 23.59
CA ALA A 304 1.36 -5.19 24.88
C ALA A 304 2.75 -5.12 25.53
N SER A 305 3.81 -5.19 24.72
CA SER A 305 5.18 -4.97 25.17
C SER A 305 6.08 -4.66 23.98
N VAL A 306 6.67 -3.45 23.96
CA VAL A 306 7.73 -3.12 23.02
C VAL A 306 8.94 -3.96 23.37
N ARG A 307 9.43 -4.75 22.41
CA ARG A 307 10.75 -5.34 22.50
C ARG A 307 11.72 -4.49 21.69
N ASP A 308 12.81 -4.07 22.32
CA ASP A 308 13.78 -3.15 21.71
C ASP A 308 14.55 -3.79 20.54
N ASP A 309 14.52 -5.13 20.41
CA ASP A 309 15.13 -5.89 19.31
C ASP A 309 14.26 -5.97 18.05
N VAL A 310 13.01 -5.51 18.10
CA VAL A 310 12.06 -5.61 16.98
C VAL A 310 12.07 -4.33 16.15
N LEU A 311 12.59 -4.42 14.93
CA LEU A 311 12.67 -3.29 14.00
C LEU A 311 11.30 -2.90 13.41
N GLY A 312 10.35 -3.83 13.40
CA GLY A 312 8.98 -3.60 12.94
C GLY A 312 8.09 -4.83 13.13
N VAL A 313 6.78 -4.61 13.23
CA VAL A 313 5.76 -5.65 13.37
C VAL A 313 4.88 -5.63 12.13
N PRO A 314 4.83 -6.70 11.31
CA PRO A 314 3.98 -6.71 10.13
C PRO A 314 2.53 -6.89 10.56
N LEU A 315 1.66 -5.98 10.13
CA LEU A 315 0.24 -5.98 10.44
C LEU A 315 -0.56 -5.88 9.15
N ALA A 316 -1.73 -6.52 9.11
CA ALA A 316 -2.80 -6.14 8.20
C ALA A 316 -3.83 -5.30 8.97
N VAL A 317 -4.14 -4.12 8.45
CA VAL A 317 -4.98 -3.11 9.10
C VAL A 317 -6.19 -2.85 8.22
N GLN A 318 -7.37 -2.87 8.82
CA GLN A 318 -8.64 -2.60 8.14
C GLN A 318 -9.47 -1.66 9.01
N GLY A 319 -10.14 -0.68 8.40
CA GLY A 319 -11.10 0.15 9.11
C GLY A 319 -12.23 -0.71 9.67
N VAL A 320 -12.66 -0.47 10.91
CA VAL A 320 -13.95 -1.02 11.35
C VAL A 320 -15.00 -0.07 10.80
N ARG A 321 -16.00 -0.61 10.09
CA ARG A 321 -17.16 0.18 9.70
C ARG A 321 -17.70 0.81 10.97
N ASP A 322 -17.79 2.14 11.00
CA ASP A 322 -18.55 2.77 12.06
C ASP A 322 -19.89 2.05 12.11
N PRO A 323 -20.42 1.71 13.30
CA PRO A 323 -21.74 1.15 13.36
C PRO A 323 -22.60 2.10 12.54
N SER A 324 -23.08 1.63 11.38
CA SER A 324 -23.95 2.41 10.50
C SER A 324 -24.93 3.06 11.45
N ALA A 325 -25.10 4.39 11.41
CA ALA A 325 -26.07 5.10 12.23
C ALA A 325 -27.26 4.16 12.35
N ARG A 326 -27.45 3.57 13.56
CA ARG A 326 -28.24 2.35 13.72
C ARG A 326 -29.48 2.53 12.85
N SER A 327 -29.75 1.58 11.95
CA SER A 327 -30.94 1.67 11.09
C SER A 327 -32.07 2.16 11.97
N VAL A 328 -32.67 3.28 11.57
CA VAL A 328 -33.70 3.95 12.37
C VAL A 328 -34.68 2.85 12.79
N PRO A 329 -34.84 2.59 14.11
CA PRO A 329 -35.71 1.50 14.55
C PRO A 329 -37.09 1.66 13.93
N ASP A 330 -37.74 0.56 13.56
CA ASP A 330 -38.98 0.59 12.77
C ASP A 330 -40.06 1.49 13.38
N ASP A 331 -40.16 1.52 14.71
CA ASP A 331 -41.11 2.36 15.45
C ASP A 331 -40.74 3.85 15.45
N LEU A 332 -39.44 4.18 15.47
CA LEU A 332 -38.99 5.56 15.23
C LEU A 332 -39.23 5.93 13.75
N ALA A 333 -38.98 5.03 12.81
CA ALA A 333 -39.21 5.27 11.39
C ALA A 333 -40.69 5.51 11.09
N GLU A 334 -41.59 4.72 11.69
CA GLU A 334 -43.04 4.90 11.62
C GLU A 334 -43.48 6.24 12.22
N ALA A 335 -42.97 6.60 13.40
CA ALA A 335 -43.28 7.87 14.04
C ALA A 335 -42.82 9.08 13.21
N LEU A 336 -41.63 9.00 12.60
CA LEU A 336 -41.11 10.05 11.71
C LEU A 336 -41.92 10.14 10.41
N ALA A 337 -42.32 9.01 9.84
CA ALA A 337 -43.16 8.96 8.64
C ALA A 337 -44.55 9.57 8.90
N LEU A 338 -45.18 9.25 10.04
CA LEU A 338 -46.44 9.85 10.47
C LEU A 338 -46.33 11.37 10.66
N ALA A 339 -45.19 11.85 11.15
CA ALA A 339 -44.92 13.26 11.34
C ALA A 339 -44.38 13.98 10.08
N LEU A 340 -44.16 13.25 8.98
CA LEU A 340 -43.53 13.74 7.74
C LEU A 340 -42.16 14.42 8.00
N LEU A 341 -41.35 13.84 8.88
CA LEU A 341 -40.02 14.37 9.25
C LEU A 341 -38.90 13.55 8.62
N ASP A 342 -37.87 14.25 8.14
CA ASP A 342 -36.64 13.63 7.63
C ASP A 342 -35.58 13.53 8.74
N TRP A 343 -35.28 12.28 9.13
CA TRP A 343 -34.24 11.94 10.12
C TRP A 343 -32.87 12.53 9.79
N THR A 344 -32.55 12.63 8.49
CA THR A 344 -31.22 13.02 8.02
C THR A 344 -30.90 14.49 8.25
N VAL A 345 -31.90 15.29 8.63
CA VAL A 345 -31.74 16.72 8.94
C VAL A 345 -30.95 16.95 10.24
N LEU A 346 -30.96 15.97 11.17
CA LEU A 346 -30.15 16.03 12.38
C LEU A 346 -28.67 15.77 12.08
N PRO A 347 -27.72 16.48 12.71
CA PRO A 347 -26.31 16.13 12.68
C PRO A 347 -26.06 14.70 13.17
N ALA A 348 -25.11 13.99 12.56
CA ALA A 348 -24.75 12.61 12.93
C ALA A 348 -24.51 12.37 14.44
N PRO A 349 -23.90 13.29 15.22
CA PRO A 349 -23.76 13.12 16.66
C PRO A 349 -25.10 13.08 17.41
N GLU A 350 -26.06 13.90 16.99
CA GLU A 350 -27.40 13.97 17.60
C GLU A 350 -28.21 12.73 17.24
N GLN A 351 -28.12 12.28 15.98
CA GLN A 351 -28.71 11.01 15.55
C GLN A 351 -28.19 9.84 16.40
N ALA A 352 -26.87 9.76 16.61
CA ALA A 352 -26.26 8.71 17.40
C ALA A 352 -26.71 8.74 18.87
N GLN A 353 -26.81 9.93 19.48
CA GLN A 353 -27.28 10.10 20.85
C GLN A 353 -28.75 9.68 21.01
N ALA A 354 -29.63 10.13 20.10
CA ALA A 354 -31.04 9.77 20.09
C ALA A 354 -31.25 8.26 19.92
N LEU A 355 -30.53 7.63 18.98
CA LEU A 355 -30.58 6.18 18.77
C LEU A 355 -30.08 5.40 20.00
N HIS A 356 -29.03 5.90 20.66
CA HIS A 356 -28.53 5.31 21.90
C HIS A 356 -29.62 5.35 22.99
N LEU A 357 -30.22 6.52 23.23
CA LEU A 357 -31.31 6.67 24.20
C LEU A 357 -32.49 5.74 23.87
N ILE A 358 -32.93 5.66 22.62
CA ILE A 358 -34.06 4.79 22.26
C ILE A 358 -33.73 3.30 22.48
N THR A 359 -32.50 2.89 22.20
CA THR A 359 -32.08 1.48 22.35
C THR A 359 -31.91 1.07 23.82
N GLU A 360 -31.46 1.98 24.68
CA GLU A 360 -31.31 1.75 26.12
C GLU A 360 -32.63 1.88 26.90
N ALA A 361 -33.79 1.90 26.22
CA ALA A 361 -35.08 1.98 26.89
C ALA A 361 -35.43 0.64 27.53
N SER A 362 -35.49 0.59 28.86
CA SER A 362 -35.76 -0.63 29.64
C SER A 362 -37.23 -1.07 29.65
N SER A 363 -38.15 -0.22 29.15
CA SER A 363 -39.57 -0.52 29.06
C SER A 363 -40.20 0.10 27.81
N PRO A 364 -41.33 -0.45 27.32
CA PRO A 364 -42.05 0.10 26.17
C PRO A 364 -42.47 1.57 26.37
N GLY A 365 -42.93 1.94 27.58
CA GLY A 365 -43.35 3.33 27.86
C GLY A 365 -42.18 4.33 27.80
N ILE A 366 -41.00 3.96 28.32
CA ILE A 366 -39.79 4.81 28.23
C ILE A 366 -39.37 4.94 26.77
N ARG A 367 -39.48 3.87 25.99
CA ARG A 367 -39.14 3.86 24.57
C ARG A 367 -40.04 4.81 23.78
N THR A 368 -41.36 4.71 23.95
CA THR A 368 -42.33 5.62 23.32
C THR A 368 -42.05 7.07 23.69
N ALA A 369 -41.84 7.38 24.98
CA ALA A 369 -41.53 8.74 25.42
C ALA A 369 -40.25 9.31 24.79
N ARG A 370 -39.21 8.49 24.64
CA ARG A 370 -37.96 8.88 23.97
C ARG A 370 -38.15 9.11 22.47
N ILE A 371 -38.94 8.27 21.79
CA ILE A 371 -39.29 8.47 20.38
C ILE A 371 -40.07 9.78 20.20
N THR A 372 -41.08 10.04 21.04
CA THR A 372 -41.85 11.30 21.01
C THR A 372 -40.94 12.51 21.22
N ALA A 373 -40.04 12.47 22.21
CA ALA A 373 -39.10 13.56 22.45
C ALA A 373 -38.18 13.84 21.25
N VAL A 374 -37.77 12.79 20.53
CA VAL A 374 -36.96 12.92 19.32
C VAL A 374 -37.76 13.54 18.17
N VAL A 375 -39.00 13.11 17.96
CA VAL A 375 -39.92 13.68 16.96
C VAL A 375 -40.21 15.16 17.25
N ASP A 376 -40.43 15.52 18.52
CA ASP A 376 -40.66 16.89 18.95
C ASP A 376 -39.43 17.77 18.73
N ALA A 377 -38.24 17.26 19.08
CA ALA A 377 -36.98 17.96 18.87
C ALA A 377 -36.71 18.20 17.37
N LEU A 378 -36.92 17.20 16.52
CA LEU A 378 -36.83 17.33 15.06
C LEU A 378 -37.83 18.36 14.53
N SER A 379 -39.08 18.29 14.98
CA SER A 379 -40.12 19.25 14.58
C SER A 379 -39.77 20.70 14.96
N ALA A 380 -39.15 20.90 16.11
CA ALA A 380 -38.66 22.22 16.53
C ALA A 380 -37.45 22.66 15.69
N HIS A 381 -36.55 21.74 15.35
CA HIS A 381 -35.37 22.00 14.53
C HIS A 381 -35.74 22.38 13.09
N THR A 382 -36.66 21.65 12.46
CA THR A 382 -37.14 21.95 11.10
C THR A 382 -37.87 23.30 11.03
N ARG A 383 -38.57 23.70 12.09
CA ARG A 383 -39.26 25.01 12.15
C ARG A 383 -38.32 26.19 12.41
N SER A 384 -37.12 25.96 12.95
CA SER A 384 -36.18 27.02 13.36
C SER A 384 -35.09 27.29 12.31
N ARG A 385 -34.99 26.48 11.25
CA ARG A 385 -34.19 26.79 10.07
C ARG A 385 -35.08 27.52 9.04
N PRO A 386 -34.83 28.82 8.78
CA PRO A 386 -35.54 29.58 7.75
C PRO A 386 -35.20 29.09 6.33
#